data_AF-A0A1Y6FL68-F1
#
_entry.id   AF-A0A1Y6FL68-F1
#
_cell.length_a   1.000
_cell.length_b   1.000
_cell.length_c   1.000
_cell.angle_alpha   90.00
_cell.angle_beta   90.00
_cell.angle_gamma   90.00
#
_symmetry.space_group_name_H-M   'P 1'
#
loop_
_entity.id
_entity.type
_entity.pdbx_description
1 polymer ?
#
loop_
_entity_poly.entity_id
_entity_poly.type
_entity_poly.pdbx_seq_one_letter_code
_entity_poly.pdbx_strand_id
1 'polypeptide(L)'
;MSSTIFKSLTDTTFDSVEGYRKAADKADSPQLKQALQQRCQQRQETLGKMNAELQRQGDELVTKGTMTGEAHQMWASITSAFENNDEAAAERVEEGEDYIKGKFESALEDDDLQADERTVVQQCYAEISEGERFGDLIERQYD
;
A
#
# COMPACT_ATOMS: atom_id res chain seq x y z
N MET A 1 13.95 9.48 -16.51
CA MET A 1 13.60 8.05 -16.58
C MET A 1 13.79 7.50 -15.21
N SER A 2 12.70 7.03 -14.63
CA SER A 2 12.64 6.66 -13.23
C SER A 2 13.36 5.35 -12.99
N SER A 3 13.95 5.20 -11.81
CA SER A 3 14.60 3.96 -11.41
C SER A 3 13.62 2.78 -11.41
N THR A 4 14.14 1.58 -11.66
CA THR A 4 13.33 0.35 -11.63
C THR A 4 12.68 0.16 -10.26
N ILE A 5 13.41 0.49 -9.19
CA ILE A 5 12.91 0.37 -7.82
C ILE A 5 11.77 1.35 -7.54
N PHE A 6 11.85 2.61 -8.01
CA PHE A 6 10.76 3.58 -7.86
C PHE A 6 9.49 3.14 -8.61
N LYS A 7 9.62 2.61 -9.83
CA LYS A 7 8.50 2.04 -10.58
C LYS A 7 7.87 0.84 -9.85
N SER A 8 8.70 -0.06 -9.33
CA SER A 8 8.24 -1.22 -8.56
C SER A 8 7.50 -0.84 -7.27
N LEU A 9 7.96 0.19 -6.56
CA LEU A 9 7.24 0.72 -5.40
C LEU A 9 5.90 1.35 -5.81
N THR A 10 5.87 2.06 -6.94
CA THR A 10 4.64 2.69 -7.44
C THR A 10 3.60 1.61 -7.81
N ASP A 11 4.04 0.54 -8.49
CA ASP A 11 3.22 -0.63 -8.78
C ASP A 11 2.71 -1.32 -7.52
N THR A 12 3.57 -1.52 -6.52
CA THR A 12 3.21 -2.09 -5.21
C THR A 12 2.17 -1.21 -4.49
N THR A 13 2.33 0.11 -4.59
CA THR A 13 1.37 1.08 -4.03
C THR A 13 0.04 1.02 -4.78
N PHE A 14 0.03 0.83 -6.09
CA PHE A 14 -1.22 0.59 -6.83
C PHE A 14 -1.89 -0.72 -6.38
N ASP A 15 -1.15 -1.82 -6.30
CA ASP A 15 -1.72 -3.12 -5.92
C ASP A 15 -2.33 -3.07 -4.50
N SER A 16 -1.75 -2.30 -3.58
CA SER A 16 -2.35 -2.05 -2.26
C SER A 16 -3.64 -1.22 -2.29
N VAL A 17 -3.76 -0.21 -3.16
CA VAL A 17 -5.05 0.50 -3.37
C VAL A 17 -6.13 -0.48 -3.80
N GLU A 18 -5.83 -1.36 -4.76
CA GLU A 18 -6.79 -2.38 -5.22
C GLU A 18 -7.12 -3.40 -4.13
N GLY A 19 -6.11 -3.82 -3.36
CA GLY A 19 -6.26 -4.69 -2.21
C GLY A 19 -7.24 -4.12 -1.19
N TYR A 20 -7.01 -2.89 -0.73
CA TYR A 20 -7.90 -2.22 0.21
C TYR A 20 -9.31 -2.01 -0.32
N ARG A 21 -9.46 -1.65 -1.60
CA ARG A 21 -10.80 -1.49 -2.21
C ARG A 21 -11.58 -2.81 -2.16
N LYS A 22 -10.96 -3.91 -2.59
CA LYS A 22 -11.59 -5.24 -2.58
C LYS A 22 -11.87 -5.75 -1.17
N ALA A 23 -10.94 -5.52 -0.24
CA ALA A 23 -11.12 -5.90 1.16
C ALA A 23 -12.30 -5.13 1.77
N ALA A 24 -12.38 -3.83 1.54
CA ALA A 24 -13.51 -3.01 1.97
C ALA A 24 -14.83 -3.51 1.39
N ASP A 25 -14.87 -3.88 0.10
CA ASP A 25 -16.10 -4.39 -0.53
C ASP A 25 -16.59 -5.71 0.10
N LYS A 26 -15.65 -6.57 0.51
CA LYS A 26 -15.92 -7.88 1.14
C LYS A 26 -16.19 -7.81 2.64
N ALA A 27 -15.76 -6.77 3.34
CA ALA A 27 -15.93 -6.66 4.78
C ALA A 27 -17.43 -6.56 5.17
N ASP A 28 -17.83 -7.41 6.12
CA ASP A 28 -19.19 -7.45 6.68
C ASP A 28 -19.38 -6.40 7.79
N SER A 29 -18.37 -6.23 8.66
CA SER A 29 -18.39 -5.24 9.73
C SER A 29 -18.34 -3.81 9.17
N PRO A 30 -19.30 -2.93 9.51
CA PRO A 30 -19.29 -1.53 9.09
C PRO A 30 -18.03 -0.77 9.51
N GLN A 31 -17.51 -1.09 10.71
CA GLN A 31 -16.31 -0.46 11.26
C GLN A 31 -15.07 -0.90 10.48
N LEU A 32 -14.93 -2.19 10.18
CA LEU A 32 -13.83 -2.73 9.37
C LEU A 32 -13.87 -2.14 7.95
N LYS A 33 -15.05 -2.10 7.33
CA LYS A 33 -15.26 -1.47 6.02
C LYS A 33 -14.82 0.00 6.04
N GLN A 34 -15.18 0.76 7.07
CA GLN A 34 -14.78 2.16 7.19
C GLN A 34 -13.26 2.31 7.33
N ALA A 35 -12.61 1.48 8.16
CA ALA A 35 -11.17 1.49 8.33
C ALA A 35 -10.43 1.18 7.02
N LEU A 36 -10.86 0.16 6.28
CA LEU A 36 -10.29 -0.21 4.98
C LEU A 36 -10.49 0.86 3.91
N GLN A 37 -11.64 1.54 3.91
CA GLN A 37 -11.89 2.68 3.01
C GLN A 37 -10.96 3.85 3.32
N GLN A 38 -10.73 4.15 4.60
CA GLN A 38 -9.77 5.18 5.02
C GLN A 38 -8.35 4.83 4.55
N ARG A 39 -7.93 3.56 4.69
CA ARG A 39 -6.63 3.08 4.19
C ARG A 39 -6.53 3.16 2.68
N CYS A 40 -7.58 2.77 1.97
CA CYS A 40 -7.65 2.90 0.51
C CYS A 40 -7.41 4.35 0.08
N GLN A 41 -8.05 5.31 0.74
CA GLN A 41 -7.90 6.72 0.43
C GLN A 41 -6.48 7.23 0.70
N GLN A 42 -5.90 6.90 1.86
CA GLN A 42 -4.50 7.26 2.17
C GLN A 42 -3.53 6.71 1.12
N ARG A 43 -3.72 5.44 0.74
CA ARG A 43 -2.88 4.79 -0.26
C ARG A 43 -3.03 5.39 -1.66
N GLN A 44 -4.23 5.86 -2.01
CA GLN A 44 -4.45 6.62 -3.26
C GLN A 44 -3.71 7.95 -3.27
N GLU A 45 -3.63 8.65 -2.14
CA GLU A 45 -2.85 9.88 -2.02
C GLU A 45 -1.34 9.62 -2.19
N THR A 46 -0.83 8.55 -1.57
CA THR A 46 0.55 8.08 -1.76
C THR A 46 0.83 7.76 -3.22
N LEU A 47 -0.03 6.97 -3.87
CA LEU A 47 0.08 6.65 -5.30
C LEU A 47 0.08 7.92 -6.17
N GLY A 48 -0.75 8.91 -5.83
CA GLY A 48 -0.81 10.19 -6.53
C GLY A 48 0.52 10.94 -6.51
N LYS A 49 1.22 10.97 -5.36
CA LYS A 49 2.54 11.60 -5.21
C LYS A 49 3.59 10.89 -6.06
N MET A 50 3.59 9.56 -6.05
CA MET A 50 4.54 8.77 -6.84
C MET A 50 4.29 8.92 -8.35
N ASN A 51 3.03 8.91 -8.77
CA ASN A 51 2.64 9.14 -10.16
C ASN A 51 3.00 10.55 -10.64
N ALA A 52 2.87 11.57 -9.79
CA ALA A 52 3.30 12.92 -10.13
C ALA A 52 4.82 12.97 -10.40
N GLU A 53 5.61 12.20 -9.66
CA GLU A 53 7.05 12.09 -9.89
C GLU A 53 7.39 11.33 -11.18
N LEU A 54 6.72 10.20 -11.47
CA LEU A 54 6.84 9.51 -12.76
C LEU A 54 6.55 10.47 -13.93
N GLN A 55 5.46 11.24 -13.83
CA GLN A 55 5.08 12.21 -14.84
C GLN A 55 6.14 13.28 -15.04
N ARG A 56 6.70 13.81 -13.94
CA ARG A 56 7.76 14.82 -13.97
C ARG A 56 9.01 14.31 -14.69
N GLN A 57 9.30 13.02 -14.56
CA GLN A 57 10.40 12.35 -15.23
C GLN A 57 10.13 11.93 -16.69
N GLY A 58 8.90 12.17 -17.18
CA GLY A 58 8.46 11.81 -18.52
C GLY A 58 8.06 10.34 -18.67
N ASP A 59 7.87 9.61 -17.56
CA ASP A 59 7.39 8.23 -17.57
C ASP A 59 5.86 8.16 -17.58
N GLU A 60 5.34 6.99 -17.95
CA GLU A 60 3.90 6.71 -17.88
C GLU A 60 3.44 6.57 -16.42
N LEU A 61 2.23 7.05 -16.16
CA LEU A 61 1.57 6.87 -14.87
C LEU A 61 1.23 5.40 -14.65
N VAL A 62 1.39 4.93 -13.42
CA VAL A 62 0.84 3.67 -12.96
C VAL A 62 -0.64 3.86 -12.65
N THR A 63 -1.49 3.49 -13.61
CA THR A 63 -2.95 3.50 -13.48
C THR A 63 -3.55 2.10 -13.50
N LYS A 64 -2.70 1.07 -13.56
CA LYS A 64 -3.06 -0.34 -13.53
C LYS A 64 -1.96 -1.09 -12.80
N GLY A 65 -2.35 -2.09 -12.03
CA GLY A 65 -1.43 -2.85 -11.19
C GLY A 65 -0.60 -3.82 -12.00
N THR A 66 0.33 -4.48 -11.31
CA THR A 66 1.06 -5.57 -11.92
C THR A 66 0.15 -6.78 -11.99
N MET A 67 -0.13 -7.31 -13.18
CA MET A 67 -0.97 -8.51 -13.29
C MET A 67 -0.27 -9.78 -12.77
N THR A 68 1.04 -9.72 -12.51
CA THR A 68 1.89 -10.89 -12.21
C THR A 68 3.00 -10.60 -11.17
N GLY A 69 2.82 -9.64 -10.26
CA GLY A 69 3.83 -9.30 -9.25
C GLY A 69 3.63 -9.97 -7.88
N GLU A 70 4.69 -10.03 -7.08
CA GLU A 70 4.63 -10.50 -5.67
C GLU A 70 3.66 -9.65 -4.85
N ALA A 71 3.69 -8.31 -5.03
CA ALA A 71 2.75 -7.40 -4.39
C ALA A 71 1.30 -7.74 -4.75
N HIS A 72 1.02 -7.97 -6.04
CA HIS A 72 -0.30 -8.38 -6.50
C HIS A 72 -0.77 -9.67 -5.83
N GLN A 73 0.11 -10.69 -5.75
CA GLN A 73 -0.21 -11.96 -5.11
C GLN A 73 -0.46 -11.81 -3.60
N MET A 74 0.33 -10.97 -2.93
CA MET A 74 0.14 -10.63 -1.52
C MET A 74 -1.26 -10.04 -1.29
N TRP A 75 -1.63 -8.98 -2.03
CA TRP A 75 -2.94 -8.35 -1.90
C TRP A 75 -4.10 -9.24 -2.33
N ALA A 76 -3.90 -10.09 -3.35
CA ALA A 76 -4.89 -11.11 -3.71
C ALA A 76 -5.12 -12.11 -2.56
N SER A 77 -4.05 -12.57 -1.90
CA SER A 77 -4.14 -13.45 -0.74
C SER A 77 -4.90 -12.79 0.42
N ILE A 78 -4.57 -11.53 0.74
CA ILE A 78 -5.27 -10.74 1.76
C ILE A 78 -6.77 -10.71 1.45
N THR A 79 -7.17 -10.26 0.26
CA THR A 79 -8.59 -10.15 -0.11
C THR A 79 -9.34 -11.48 -0.20
N SER A 80 -8.65 -12.61 -0.35
CA SER A 80 -9.26 -13.95 -0.30
C SER A 80 -9.55 -14.41 1.13
N ALA A 81 -8.77 -13.96 2.11
CA ALA A 81 -8.92 -14.35 3.51
C ALA A 81 -10.16 -13.73 4.18
N PHE A 82 -10.61 -12.58 3.68
CA PHE A 82 -11.79 -11.84 4.13
C PHE A 82 -13.12 -12.62 4.02
N GLU A 83 -13.12 -13.82 3.44
CA GLU A 83 -14.31 -14.68 3.35
C GLU A 83 -14.54 -15.53 4.61
N ASN A 84 -13.65 -15.48 5.62
CA ASN A 84 -13.66 -16.43 6.75
C ASN A 84 -14.11 -15.83 8.11
N ASN A 85 -13.54 -14.72 8.59
CA ASN A 85 -14.03 -13.90 9.73
C ASN A 85 -13.29 -12.53 9.81
N ASP A 86 -13.77 -11.62 10.66
CA ASP A 86 -13.21 -10.26 10.83
C ASP A 86 -11.81 -10.20 11.49
N GLU A 87 -11.46 -11.17 12.34
CA GLU A 87 -10.17 -11.22 13.06
C GLU A 87 -9.03 -11.64 12.12
N ALA A 88 -9.26 -12.69 11.32
CA ALA A 88 -8.38 -13.09 10.24
C ALA A 88 -8.26 -12.02 9.16
N ALA A 89 -9.27 -11.16 9.01
CA ALA A 89 -9.20 -10.02 8.11
C ALA A 89 -8.28 -8.91 8.65
N ALA A 90 -8.27 -8.66 9.96
CA ALA A 90 -7.40 -7.68 10.60
C ALA A 90 -5.92 -8.08 10.52
N GLU A 91 -5.58 -9.32 10.90
CA GLU A 91 -4.22 -9.87 10.82
C GLU A 91 -3.65 -9.76 9.40
N ARG A 92 -4.46 -10.06 8.38
CA ARG A 92 -4.03 -9.96 6.98
C ARG A 92 -3.84 -8.53 6.49
N VAL A 93 -4.53 -7.57 7.09
CA VAL A 93 -4.29 -6.16 6.80
C VAL A 93 -2.96 -5.71 7.39
N GLU A 94 -2.64 -6.14 8.61
CA GLU A 94 -1.34 -5.89 9.25
C GLU A 94 -0.19 -6.47 8.40
N GLU A 95 -0.31 -7.73 7.96
CA GLU A 95 0.68 -8.35 7.06
C GLU A 95 0.88 -7.53 5.76
N GLY A 96 -0.19 -6.95 5.22
CA GLY A 96 -0.14 -6.10 4.03
C GLY A 96 0.58 -4.77 4.28
N GLU A 97 0.35 -4.15 5.44
CA GLU A 97 1.00 -2.91 5.86
C GLU A 97 2.49 -3.12 6.13
N ASP A 98 2.85 -4.20 6.82
CA ASP A 98 4.24 -4.60 7.04
C ASP A 98 4.98 -4.86 5.72
N TYR A 99 4.34 -5.58 4.80
CA TYR A 99 4.92 -5.87 3.49
C TYR A 99 5.27 -4.59 2.72
N ILE A 100 4.32 -3.67 2.60
CA ILE A 100 4.54 -2.44 1.82
C ILE A 100 5.51 -1.50 2.54
N LYS A 101 5.43 -1.38 3.86
CA LYS A 101 6.40 -0.61 4.65
C LYS A 101 7.82 -1.15 4.48
N GLY A 102 8.00 -2.47 4.58
CA GLY A 102 9.30 -3.12 4.36
C GLY A 102 9.86 -2.88 2.97
N LYS A 103 9.02 -2.90 1.92
CA LYS A 103 9.46 -2.55 0.55
C LYS A 103 9.99 -1.12 0.46
N PHE A 104 9.30 -0.16 1.07
CA PHE A 104 9.75 1.24 1.10
C PHE A 104 11.03 1.41 1.92
N GLU A 105 11.12 0.76 3.08
CA GLU A 105 12.31 0.78 3.93
C GLU A 105 13.53 0.23 3.18
N SER A 106 13.43 -0.97 2.60
CA SER A 106 14.52 -1.57 1.81
C SER A 106 14.96 -0.67 0.65
N ALA A 107 14.02 0.00 -0.03
CA ALA A 107 14.37 0.91 -1.12
C ALA A 107 15.11 2.17 -0.66
N LEU A 108 14.86 2.64 0.58
CA LEU A 108 15.56 3.79 1.15
C LEU A 108 16.96 3.44 1.64
N GLU A 109 17.21 2.18 1.99
CA GLU A 109 18.52 1.64 2.33
C GLU A 109 19.42 1.41 1.11
N ASP A 110 18.83 1.22 -0.08
CA ASP A 110 19.54 0.98 -1.34
C ASP A 110 19.94 2.29 -2.06
N ASP A 111 21.06 2.31 -2.78
CA ASP A 111 21.56 3.50 -3.49
C ASP A 111 20.95 3.67 -4.90
N ASP A 112 20.01 2.82 -5.30
CA ASP A 112 19.42 2.78 -6.65
C ASP A 112 18.35 3.85 -6.94
N LEU A 113 17.93 4.62 -5.93
CA LEU A 113 16.98 5.74 -6.09
C LEU A 113 17.69 7.05 -6.50
N GLN A 114 17.12 7.77 -7.46
CA GLN A 114 17.53 9.14 -7.73
C GLN A 114 17.19 10.07 -6.56
N ALA A 115 17.88 11.21 -6.44
CA ALA A 115 17.70 12.12 -5.30
C ALA A 115 16.24 12.62 -5.16
N ASP A 116 15.60 12.96 -6.27
CA ASP A 116 14.21 13.42 -6.28
C ASP A 116 13.25 12.26 -5.92
N GLU A 117 13.47 11.07 -6.46
CA GLU A 117 12.70 9.85 -6.12
C GLU A 117 12.83 9.50 -4.65
N ARG A 118 14.05 9.53 -4.10
CA ARG A 118 14.32 9.26 -2.69
C ARG A 118 13.54 10.21 -1.79
N THR A 119 13.46 11.48 -2.15
CA THR A 119 12.67 12.47 -1.40
C THR A 119 11.19 12.08 -1.38
N VAL A 120 10.63 11.65 -2.52
CA VAL A 120 9.24 11.19 -2.61
C VAL A 120 9.03 9.90 -1.82
N VAL A 121 9.95 8.93 -1.92
CA VAL A 121 9.88 7.66 -1.18
C VAL A 121 9.96 7.90 0.33
N GLN A 122 10.78 8.82 0.80
CA GLN A 122 10.85 9.19 2.22
C GLN A 122 9.53 9.77 2.74
N GLN A 123 8.89 10.66 1.97
CA GLN A 123 7.58 11.22 2.32
C GLN A 123 6.51 10.12 2.38
N CYS A 124 6.47 9.27 1.36
CA CYS A 124 5.53 8.15 1.29
C CYS A 124 5.77 7.14 2.43
N TYR A 125 7.03 6.83 2.76
CA TYR A 125 7.37 5.93 3.85
C TYR A 125 6.89 6.45 5.22
N ALA A 126 7.05 7.75 5.46
CA ALA A 126 6.55 8.39 6.67
C ALA A 126 5.02 8.27 6.78
N GLU A 127 4.30 8.53 5.68
CA GLU A 127 2.84 8.39 5.62
C GLU A 127 2.36 6.95 5.88
N ILE A 128 3.06 5.97 5.32
CA ILE A 128 2.76 4.55 5.52
C ILE A 128 2.99 4.15 6.97
N SER A 129 4.11 4.59 7.56
CA SER A 129 4.47 4.29 8.95
C SER A 129 3.54 4.98 9.97
N GLU A 130 3.08 6.19 9.67
CA GLU A 130 2.05 6.87 10.48
C GLU A 130 0.69 6.19 10.32
N GLY A 131 0.40 5.70 9.10
CA GLY A 131 -0.76 4.91 8.77
C GLY A 131 -0.88 3.71 9.71
N GLU A 132 0.05 2.76 9.63
CA GLU A 132 0.15 1.54 10.44
C GLU A 132 -0.21 1.78 11.93
N ARG A 133 0.43 2.75 12.60
CA ARG A 133 0.18 3.08 14.02
C ARG A 133 -1.25 3.44 14.37
N PHE A 134 -2.00 4.01 13.42
CA PHE A 134 -3.43 4.29 13.61
C PHE A 134 -4.29 3.02 13.53
N GLY A 135 -3.83 2.00 12.82
CA GLY A 135 -4.50 0.70 12.67
C GLY A 135 -4.44 -0.09 13.96
N ASP A 136 -3.25 -0.18 14.56
CA ASP A 136 -3.01 -0.83 15.85
C ASP A 136 -3.91 -0.28 16.97
N LEU A 137 -4.27 1.01 16.89
CA LEU A 137 -5.16 1.65 17.84
C LEU A 137 -6.63 1.23 17.69
N ILE A 138 -7.04 0.85 16.48
CA ILE A 138 -8.37 0.30 16.20
C ILE A 138 -8.41 -1.19 16.56
N GLU A 139 -7.36 -1.96 16.23
CA GLU A 139 -7.28 -3.38 16.52
C GLU A 139 -7.33 -3.69 18.02
N ARG A 140 -6.69 -2.86 18.86
CA ARG A 140 -6.83 -2.91 20.32
C ARG A 140 -8.25 -2.69 20.87
N GLN A 141 -9.21 -2.27 20.04
CA GLN A 141 -10.63 -2.25 20.44
C GLN A 141 -11.34 -3.59 20.19
N TYR A 142 -10.73 -4.50 19.43
CA TYR A 142 -11.26 -5.81 19.07
C TYR A 142 -10.56 -6.97 19.79
N ASP A 143 -9.38 -6.75 20.38
CA ASP A 143 -8.76 -7.58 21.43
C ASP A 143 -9.48 -7.47 22.79
#